data_AF-A0A8T7H671-F1
#
_entry.id   AF-A0A8T7H671-F1
#
_cell.length_a   1.000
_cell.length_b   1.000
_cell.length_c   1.000
_cell.angle_alpha   90.00
_cell.angle_beta   90.00
_cell.angle_gamma   90.00
#
_symmetry.space_group_name_H-M   'P 1'
#
loop_
_entity.id
_entity.type
_entity.pdbx_description
1 polymer ?
#
loop_
_entity_poly.entity_id
_entity_poly.type
_entity_poly.pdbx_seq_one_letter_code
_entity_poly.pdbx_strand_id
1 'polypeptide(L)'
;MATVLDIGLLESFSQLFTTLLVIFLVYGLLTYAKPFGDKKGLYSLIAFILGIMMLLVPSVSELLVTITPWFVIMFIFVIFILMVYGIFGAKEEDFLGALKSARGNQIVTWVIVISIIILLGGLGKVYFTGEEATTEVTGEGTIQKGDVGEVGTGAFWATIFHPKVLGLIMILLICVFTIMLLTSQGRVD
;
A
#
# COMPACT_ATOMS: atom_id res chain seq x y z
N MET A 1 -13.25 2.51 -32.72
CA MET A 1 -12.58 3.82 -32.77
C MET A 1 -11.22 3.62 -32.16
N ALA A 2 -10.15 3.98 -32.87
CA ALA A 2 -8.80 3.58 -32.52
C ALA A 2 -8.30 4.33 -31.26
N THR A 3 -8.28 3.63 -30.12
CA THR A 3 -7.25 3.81 -29.08
C THR A 3 -6.59 2.45 -28.84
N VAL A 4 -6.11 1.85 -29.94
CA VAL A 4 -5.46 0.52 -29.97
C VAL A 4 -3.93 0.65 -29.84
N LEU A 5 -3.43 1.90 -29.77
CA LEU A 5 -2.01 2.24 -29.64
C LEU A 5 -1.56 2.49 -28.19
N ASP A 6 -2.46 2.42 -27.20
CA ASP A 6 -2.13 2.87 -25.84
C ASP A 6 -2.42 1.86 -24.72
N ILE A 7 -3.09 0.74 -24.98
CA ILE A 7 -3.34 -0.27 -23.94
C ILE A 7 -2.15 -1.21 -23.76
N GLY A 8 -1.55 -1.71 -24.84
CA GLY A 8 -0.40 -2.62 -24.74
C GLY A 8 0.90 -1.95 -24.28
N LEU A 9 1.07 -0.66 -24.59
CA LEU A 9 2.19 0.13 -24.07
C LEU A 9 2.00 0.38 -22.57
N LEU A 10 0.81 0.83 -22.14
CA LEU A 10 0.50 1.03 -20.72
C LEU A 10 0.60 -0.27 -19.89
N GLU A 11 0.24 -1.41 -20.46
CA GLU A 11 0.38 -2.71 -19.80
C GLU A 11 1.86 -3.06 -19.55
N SER A 12 2.73 -2.82 -20.53
CA SER A 12 4.18 -2.98 -20.38
C SER A 12 4.76 -2.00 -19.35
N PHE A 13 4.27 -0.76 -19.31
CA PHE A 13 4.64 0.22 -18.30
C PHE A 13 4.16 -0.18 -16.90
N SER A 14 2.96 -0.76 -16.77
CA SER A 14 2.43 -1.25 -15.49
C SER A 14 3.35 -2.28 -14.86
N GLN A 15 3.85 -3.23 -15.66
CA GLN A 15 4.79 -4.24 -15.18
C GLN A 15 6.17 -3.65 -14.80
N LEU A 16 6.66 -2.68 -15.58
CA LEU A 16 7.89 -1.95 -15.23
C LEU A 16 7.75 -1.14 -13.95
N PHE A 17 6.63 -0.41 -13.78
CA PHE A 17 6.37 0.36 -12.57
C PHE A 17 6.19 -0.53 -11.35
N THR A 18 5.49 -1.65 -11.51
CA THR A 18 5.34 -2.67 -10.47
C THR A 18 6.71 -3.18 -10.02
N THR A 19 7.58 -3.52 -10.98
CA THR A 19 8.95 -3.99 -10.71
C THR A 19 9.78 -2.94 -9.98
N LEU A 20 9.77 -1.70 -10.46
CA LEU A 20 10.47 -0.59 -9.83
C LEU A 20 9.96 -0.33 -8.41
N LEU A 21 8.64 -0.34 -8.21
CA LEU A 21 8.01 -0.10 -6.92
C LEU A 21 8.47 -1.14 -5.89
N VAL A 22 8.52 -2.42 -6.25
CA VAL A 22 9.05 -3.46 -5.35
C VAL A 22 10.49 -3.18 -4.98
N ILE A 23 11.34 -2.92 -5.97
CA ILE A 23 12.76 -2.67 -5.74
C ILE A 23 12.93 -1.47 -4.81
N PHE A 24 12.17 -0.39 -5.03
CA PHE A 24 12.22 0.80 -4.17
C PHE A 24 11.69 0.54 -2.75
N LEU A 25 10.62 -0.24 -2.60
CA LEU A 25 10.10 -0.62 -1.28
C LEU A 25 11.12 -1.45 -0.50
N VAL A 26 11.69 -2.48 -1.12
CA VAL A 26 12.70 -3.34 -0.49
C VAL A 26 13.97 -2.54 -0.18
N TYR A 27 14.41 -1.69 -1.10
CA TYR A 27 15.56 -0.81 -0.90
C TYR A 27 15.33 0.19 0.24
N GLY A 28 14.15 0.81 0.29
CA GLY A 28 13.75 1.73 1.34
C GLY A 28 13.72 1.04 2.71
N LEU A 29 13.15 -0.16 2.76
CA LEU A 29 13.11 -0.98 3.96
C LEU A 29 14.51 -1.35 4.44
N LEU A 30 15.40 -1.80 3.54
CA LEU A 30 16.80 -2.12 3.86
C LEU A 30 17.59 -0.89 4.32
N THR A 31 17.36 0.26 3.70
CA THR A 31 18.01 1.54 4.07
C THR A 31 17.56 2.03 5.44
N TYR A 32 16.30 1.78 5.80
CA TYR A 32 15.76 2.12 7.11
C TYR A 32 16.24 1.14 8.20
N ALA A 33 16.17 -0.17 7.93
CA ALA A 33 16.57 -1.20 8.89
C ALA A 33 18.09 -1.31 9.09
N LYS A 34 18.88 -0.91 8.08
CA LYS A 34 20.35 -0.96 8.05
C LYS A 34 20.98 -2.27 8.54
N PRO A 35 20.50 -3.46 8.14
CA PRO A 35 21.01 -4.74 8.67
C PRO A 35 22.49 -4.99 8.31
N PHE A 36 23.02 -4.32 7.29
CA PHE A 36 24.39 -4.47 6.80
C PHE A 36 25.22 -3.17 6.90
N GLY A 37 24.81 -2.23 7.76
CA GLY A 37 25.50 -0.95 7.98
C GLY A 37 25.12 0.15 6.98
N ASP A 38 26.08 0.97 6.52
CA ASP A 38 25.82 2.08 5.57
C ASP A 38 26.29 1.77 4.13
N LYS A 39 26.29 0.48 3.75
CA LYS A 39 26.71 0.03 2.41
C LYS A 39 25.59 0.19 1.37
N LYS A 40 25.34 1.42 0.93
CA LYS A 40 24.25 1.76 -0.02
C LYS A 40 24.21 0.89 -1.30
N GLY A 41 25.37 0.58 -1.88
CA GLY A 41 25.45 -0.26 -3.08
C GLY A 41 25.06 -1.73 -2.84
N LEU A 42 25.24 -2.23 -1.61
CA LEU A 42 24.79 -3.58 -1.25
C LEU A 42 23.26 -3.63 -1.13
N TYR A 43 22.64 -2.55 -0.63
CA TYR A 43 21.18 -2.47 -0.52
C TYR A 43 20.48 -2.46 -1.86
N SER A 44 21.01 -1.75 -2.86
CA SER A 44 20.42 -1.74 -4.20
C SER A 44 20.52 -3.11 -4.87
N LEU A 45 21.65 -3.81 -4.72
CA LEU A 45 21.82 -5.16 -5.26
C LEU A 45 20.86 -6.16 -4.61
N ILE A 46 20.77 -6.17 -3.27
CA ILE A 46 19.87 -7.07 -2.54
C ILE A 46 18.41 -6.74 -2.88
N ALA A 47 18.04 -5.46 -2.93
CA ALA A 47 16.69 -5.05 -3.30
C ALA A 47 16.31 -5.46 -4.73
N PHE A 48 17.27 -5.42 -5.66
CA PHE A 48 17.06 -5.90 -7.02
C PHE A 48 16.80 -7.41 -7.06
N ILE A 49 17.64 -8.21 -6.40
CA ILE A 49 17.50 -9.67 -6.35
C ILE A 49 16.18 -10.05 -5.65
N LEU A 50 15.92 -9.51 -4.46
CA LEU A 50 14.68 -9.77 -3.72
C LEU A 50 13.45 -9.27 -4.47
N GLY A 51 13.55 -8.14 -5.16
CA GLY A 51 12.44 -7.59 -5.94
C GLY A 51 12.05 -8.52 -7.09
N ILE A 52 13.04 -9.05 -7.82
CA ILE A 52 12.78 -10.07 -8.83
C ILE A 52 12.17 -11.32 -8.18
N MET A 53 12.74 -11.82 -7.08
CA MET A 53 12.20 -13.00 -6.39
C MET A 53 10.75 -12.81 -5.92
N MET A 54 10.38 -11.62 -5.44
CA MET A 54 9.01 -11.29 -5.04
C MET A 54 8.03 -11.28 -6.22
N LEU A 55 8.46 -10.83 -7.40
CA LEU A 55 7.63 -10.84 -8.60
C LEU A 55 7.35 -12.25 -9.13
N LEU A 56 8.21 -13.23 -8.80
CA LEU A 56 7.97 -14.64 -9.15
C LEU A 56 6.86 -15.28 -8.30
N VAL A 57 6.49 -14.67 -7.17
CA VAL A 57 5.40 -15.17 -6.31
C VAL A 57 4.07 -14.60 -6.82
N PRO A 58 3.14 -15.41 -7.33
CA PRO A 58 1.91 -14.93 -7.97
C PRO A 58 1.08 -14.00 -7.08
N SER A 59 0.84 -14.40 -5.82
CA SER A 59 0.07 -13.60 -4.86
C SER A 59 0.72 -12.25 -4.55
N VAL A 60 2.06 -12.19 -4.52
CA VAL A 60 2.78 -10.93 -4.29
C VAL A 60 2.70 -10.06 -5.55
N SER A 61 2.86 -10.66 -6.74
CA SER A 61 2.72 -9.95 -8.03
C SER A 61 1.33 -9.31 -8.17
N GLU A 62 0.25 -10.06 -7.87
CA GLU A 62 -1.12 -9.55 -7.91
C GLU A 62 -1.36 -8.40 -6.92
N LEU A 63 -0.79 -8.51 -5.72
CA LEU A 63 -0.85 -7.45 -4.71
C LEU A 63 -0.17 -6.19 -5.23
N LEU A 64 1.01 -6.35 -5.84
CA LEU A 64 1.78 -5.23 -6.36
C LEU A 64 1.08 -4.56 -7.53
N VAL A 65 0.56 -5.32 -8.49
CA VAL A 65 -0.25 -4.79 -9.61
C VAL A 65 -1.49 -4.07 -9.07
N THR A 66 -2.07 -4.54 -7.97
CA THR A 66 -3.23 -3.90 -7.32
C THR A 66 -2.86 -2.57 -6.66
N ILE A 67 -1.75 -2.48 -5.93
CA ILE A 67 -1.36 -1.25 -5.20
C ILE A 67 -0.63 -0.22 -6.07
N THR A 68 0.03 -0.66 -7.14
CA THR A 68 0.91 0.19 -7.96
C THR A 68 0.20 1.41 -8.54
N PRO A 69 -1.01 1.31 -9.14
CA PRO A 69 -1.72 2.47 -9.67
C PRO A 69 -1.94 3.57 -8.63
N TRP A 70 -2.29 3.18 -7.40
CA TRP A 70 -2.52 4.12 -6.29
C TRP A 70 -1.24 4.83 -5.85
N PHE A 71 -0.13 4.09 -5.78
CA PHE A 71 1.18 4.67 -5.50
C PHE A 71 1.65 5.60 -6.61
N VAL A 72 1.41 5.27 -7.88
CA VAL A 72 1.73 6.13 -9.03
C VAL A 72 0.95 7.45 -8.96
N ILE A 73 -0.37 7.39 -8.70
CA ILE A 73 -1.19 8.59 -8.52
C ILE A 73 -0.68 9.44 -7.36
N MET A 74 -0.38 8.82 -6.21
CA MET A 74 0.18 9.52 -5.06
C MET A 74 1.53 10.17 -5.41
N PHE A 75 2.40 9.48 -6.13
CA PHE A 75 3.70 9.99 -6.52
C PHE A 75 3.59 11.19 -7.48
N ILE A 76 2.70 11.10 -8.48
CA ILE A 76 2.38 12.23 -9.38
C ILE A 76 1.86 13.42 -8.56
N PHE A 77 0.99 13.19 -7.59
CA PHE A 77 0.45 14.23 -6.72
C PHE A 77 1.56 14.90 -5.89
N VAL A 78 2.47 14.12 -5.30
CA VAL A 78 3.65 14.65 -4.59
C VAL A 78 4.52 15.49 -5.53
N ILE A 79 4.79 15.01 -6.75
CA ILE A 79 5.56 15.79 -7.75
C ILE A 79 4.86 17.10 -8.07
N PHE A 80 3.53 17.11 -8.29
CA PHE A 80 2.82 18.36 -8.56
C PHE A 80 2.89 19.34 -7.39
N ILE A 81 2.77 18.87 -6.15
CA ILE A 81 2.99 19.71 -4.97
C ILE A 81 4.40 20.29 -5.00
N LEU A 82 5.43 19.47 -5.21
CA LEU A 82 6.82 19.93 -5.28
C LEU A 82 7.03 20.95 -6.40
N MET A 83 6.42 20.75 -7.57
CA MET A 83 6.48 21.70 -8.69
C MET A 83 5.82 23.04 -8.33
N VAL A 84 4.64 23.02 -7.70
CA VAL A 84 3.95 24.24 -7.25
C VAL A 84 4.83 25.02 -6.28
N TYR A 85 5.40 24.35 -5.27
CA TYR A 85 6.33 24.99 -4.34
C TYR A 85 7.61 25.50 -5.04
N GLY A 86 8.11 24.77 -6.04
CA GLY A 86 9.24 25.20 -6.86
C GLY A 86 8.95 26.47 -7.67
N ILE A 87 7.73 26.62 -8.19
CA ILE A 87 7.27 27.84 -8.89
C ILE A 87 7.25 29.05 -7.94
N PHE A 88 6.94 28.83 -6.66
CA PHE A 88 7.03 29.88 -5.63
C PHE A 88 8.46 30.20 -5.16
N GLY A 89 9.47 29.63 -5.81
CA GLY A 89 10.88 29.93 -5.56
C GLY A 89 11.50 29.13 -4.41
N ALA A 90 10.83 28.10 -3.91
CA ALA A 90 11.40 27.21 -2.90
C ALA A 90 12.56 26.39 -3.51
N LYS A 91 13.70 26.35 -2.82
CA LYS A 91 14.83 25.50 -3.20
C LYS A 91 14.70 24.12 -2.57
N GLU A 92 15.39 23.12 -3.13
CA GLU A 92 15.45 21.74 -2.57
C GLU A 92 15.80 21.72 -1.08
N GLU A 93 16.63 22.65 -0.64
CA GLU A 93 17.01 22.85 0.77
C GLU A 93 15.82 23.25 1.65
N ASP A 94 14.94 24.11 1.15
CA ASP A 94 13.72 24.55 1.84
C ASP A 94 12.70 23.41 1.94
N PHE A 95 12.66 22.51 0.95
CA PHE A 95 11.81 21.31 1.02
C PHE A 95 12.27 20.34 2.10
N LEU A 96 13.58 20.06 2.16
CA LEU A 96 14.16 19.21 3.20
C LEU A 96 13.99 19.84 4.59
N GLY A 97 14.11 21.17 4.69
CA GLY A 97 13.83 21.92 5.91
C GLY A 97 12.35 21.86 6.31
N ALA A 98 11.45 22.03 5.34
CA ALA A 98 10.01 21.95 5.56
C ALA A 98 9.58 20.56 6.03
N LEU A 99 10.08 19.48 5.41
CA LEU A 99 9.82 18.09 5.80
C LEU A 99 10.31 17.75 7.22
N LYS A 100 11.41 18.38 7.66
CA LYS A 100 11.98 18.18 9.01
C LYS A 100 11.32 19.04 10.08
N SER A 101 10.50 20.04 9.71
CA SER A 101 9.77 20.87 10.66
C SER A 101 8.60 20.10 11.31
N ALA A 102 8.11 20.57 12.46
CA ALA A 102 6.97 19.95 13.15
C ALA A 102 5.72 19.83 12.26
N ARG A 103 5.53 20.76 11.32
CA ARG A 103 4.43 20.75 10.33
C ARG A 103 4.74 19.86 9.12
N GLY A 104 6.01 19.68 8.76
CA GLY A 104 6.44 18.70 7.75
C GLY A 104 6.27 17.26 8.21
N ASN A 105 6.50 17.00 9.50
CA ASN A 105 6.25 15.70 10.09
C ASN A 105 4.78 15.26 9.92
N GLN A 106 3.84 16.22 9.93
CA GLN A 106 2.44 15.96 9.64
C GLN A 106 2.24 15.47 8.20
N ILE A 107 2.89 16.07 7.21
CA ILE A 107 2.82 15.64 5.80
C ILE A 107 3.39 14.24 5.65
N VAL A 108 4.57 13.98 6.22
CA VAL A 108 5.20 12.65 6.19
C VAL A 108 4.29 11.60 6.83
N THR A 109 3.68 11.95 7.97
CA THR A 109 2.72 11.07 8.66
C THR A 109 1.51 10.76 7.79
N TRP A 110 0.92 11.75 7.10
CA TRP A 110 -0.20 11.54 6.18
C TRP A 110 0.17 10.65 4.99
N VAL A 111 1.34 10.84 4.39
CA VAL A 111 1.83 9.98 3.30
C VAL A 111 2.00 8.54 3.79
N ILE A 112 2.54 8.34 5.00
CA ILE A 112 2.69 7.01 5.60
C ILE A 112 1.30 6.37 5.86
N VAL A 113 0.36 7.12 6.44
CA VAL A 113 -1.00 6.61 6.73
C VAL A 113 -1.70 6.19 5.44
N ILE A 114 -1.66 7.02 4.40
CA ILE A 114 -2.24 6.69 3.09
C ILE A 114 -1.56 5.46 2.48
N SER A 115 -0.22 5.37 2.56
CA SER A 115 0.52 4.22 2.08
C SER A 115 0.11 2.91 2.79
N ILE A 116 -0.11 2.97 4.11
CA ILE A 116 -0.60 1.83 4.89
C ILE A 116 -2.03 1.45 4.48
N ILE A 117 -2.92 2.44 4.29
CA ILE A 117 -4.29 2.19 3.83
C ILE A 117 -4.28 1.49 2.46
N ILE A 118 -3.44 1.94 1.53
CA ILE A 118 -3.30 1.33 0.20
C ILE A 118 -2.78 -0.10 0.32
N LEU A 119 -1.76 -0.34 1.16
CA LEU A 119 -1.23 -1.68 1.42
C LEU A 119 -2.27 -2.62 2.02
N LEU A 120 -3.01 -2.16 3.03
CA LEU A 120 -4.08 -2.95 3.65
C LEU A 120 -5.23 -3.20 2.69
N GLY A 121 -5.59 -2.22 1.86
CA GLY A 121 -6.58 -2.39 0.79
C GLY A 121 -6.13 -3.40 -0.26
N GLY A 122 -4.85 -3.37 -0.65
CA GLY A 122 -4.24 -4.34 -1.58
C GLY A 122 -4.20 -5.75 -1.01
N LEU A 123 -3.74 -5.90 0.25
CA LEU A 123 -3.76 -7.16 0.99
C LEU A 123 -5.19 -7.70 1.13
N GLY A 124 -6.13 -6.83 1.53
CA GLY A 124 -7.57 -7.08 1.59
C GLY A 124 -8.09 -7.67 0.28
N LYS A 125 -7.76 -7.03 -0.83
CA LYS A 125 -8.24 -7.46 -2.14
C LYS A 125 -7.67 -8.82 -2.54
N VAL A 126 -6.36 -9.01 -2.44
CA VAL A 126 -5.69 -10.22 -2.95
C VAL A 126 -5.89 -11.42 -2.05
N TYR A 127 -5.68 -11.27 -0.75
CA TYR A 127 -5.71 -12.39 0.18
C TYR A 127 -7.08 -12.66 0.80
N PHE A 128 -8.00 -11.69 0.80
CA PHE A 128 -9.32 -11.84 1.44
C PHE A 128 -10.50 -11.76 0.46
N THR A 129 -10.28 -11.32 -0.77
CA THR A 129 -11.34 -11.28 -1.81
C THR A 129 -10.95 -11.93 -3.14
N GLY A 130 -9.73 -12.45 -3.27
CA GLY A 130 -9.26 -13.15 -4.47
C GLY A 130 -9.88 -14.55 -4.58
N GLU A 131 -9.89 -15.10 -5.81
CA GLU A 131 -10.48 -16.41 -6.18
C GLU A 131 -10.09 -17.58 -5.26
N GLU A 132 -8.94 -17.53 -4.57
CA GLU A 132 -8.55 -18.57 -3.60
C GLU A 132 -9.41 -18.60 -2.32
N ALA A 133 -10.15 -17.52 -2.00
CA ALA A 133 -11.11 -17.48 -0.89
C ALA A 133 -12.49 -18.05 -1.27
N THR A 134 -12.74 -18.27 -2.56
CA THR A 134 -13.92 -18.96 -3.08
C THR A 134 -13.45 -20.19 -3.82
N THR A 135 -13.13 -21.25 -3.08
CA THR A 135 -13.01 -22.58 -3.66
C THR A 135 -14.31 -22.86 -4.42
N GLU A 136 -14.21 -22.90 -5.76
CA GLU A 136 -15.29 -23.37 -6.62
C GLU A 136 -15.66 -24.79 -6.20
N VAL A 137 -16.80 -24.94 -5.52
CA VAL A 137 -17.49 -26.22 -5.46
C VAL A 137 -18.14 -26.40 -6.83
N THR A 138 -17.44 -27.08 -7.74
CA THR A 138 -18.08 -27.72 -8.89
C THR A 138 -19.07 -28.77 -8.40
N GLY A 139 -20.37 -28.48 -8.51
CA GLY A 139 -21.44 -29.44 -8.28
C GLY A 139 -22.81 -28.77 -8.19
N GLU A 140 -23.69 -29.09 -9.12
CA GLU A 140 -25.09 -28.66 -9.18
C GLU A 140 -25.80 -28.60 -7.81
N GLY A 141 -26.47 -27.47 -7.53
CA GLY A 141 -27.53 -27.44 -6.51
C GLY A 141 -27.57 -26.20 -5.61
N THR A 142 -28.26 -25.16 -6.08
CA THR A 142 -29.17 -24.27 -5.32
C THR A 142 -28.72 -23.55 -4.02
N ILE A 143 -28.94 -22.22 -4.06
CA ILE A 143 -29.12 -21.24 -2.96
C ILE A 143 -27.86 -20.64 -2.31
N GLN A 144 -27.63 -19.35 -2.65
CA GLN A 144 -26.94 -18.37 -1.83
C GLN A 144 -27.67 -18.16 -0.49
N LYS A 145 -26.96 -18.32 0.64
CA LYS A 145 -27.17 -17.52 1.86
C LYS A 145 -25.93 -17.69 2.74
N GLY A 146 -25.50 -16.60 3.36
CA GLY A 146 -24.30 -16.59 4.20
C GLY A 146 -24.24 -17.82 5.11
N ASP A 147 -23.22 -18.63 4.91
CA ASP A 147 -22.98 -19.81 5.72
C ASP A 147 -22.27 -19.38 7.02
N VAL A 148 -23.02 -18.66 7.85
CA VAL A 148 -22.76 -18.60 9.29
C VAL A 148 -23.53 -19.79 9.89
N GLY A 149 -23.17 -20.98 9.41
CA GLY A 149 -23.92 -22.21 9.61
C GLY A 149 -23.07 -23.35 10.14
N GLU A 150 -21.95 -23.07 10.82
CA GLU A 150 -21.24 -24.08 11.60
C GLU A 150 -20.79 -23.50 12.93
N VAL A 151 -21.47 -23.91 14.01
CA VAL A 151 -21.15 -23.49 15.38
C VAL A 151 -19.80 -24.11 15.75
N GLY A 152 -18.74 -23.35 15.55
CA GLY A 152 -17.36 -23.76 15.86
C GLY A 152 -16.39 -22.58 15.88
N THR A 153 -15.22 -22.80 16.48
CA THR A 153 -14.11 -21.83 16.54
C THR A 153 -13.65 -21.37 15.14
N GLY A 154 -13.89 -22.16 14.10
CA GLY A 154 -13.61 -21.81 12.70
C GLY A 154 -14.48 -20.67 12.16
N ALA A 155 -15.77 -20.62 12.50
CA ALA A 155 -16.68 -19.56 12.06
C ALA A 155 -16.35 -18.21 12.72
N PHE A 156 -15.83 -18.24 13.95
CA PHE A 156 -15.33 -17.04 14.63
C PHE A 156 -14.11 -16.46 13.92
N TRP A 157 -13.14 -17.31 13.56
CA TRP A 157 -11.96 -16.89 12.80
C TRP A 157 -12.32 -16.41 11.39
N ALA A 158 -13.23 -17.09 10.70
CA ALA A 158 -13.73 -16.66 9.39
C ALA A 158 -14.46 -15.30 9.45
N THR A 159 -15.17 -15.02 10.54
CA THR A 159 -15.87 -13.74 10.73
C THR A 159 -14.89 -12.60 11.03
N ILE A 160 -13.88 -12.83 11.88
CA ILE A 160 -12.86 -11.81 12.19
C ILE A 160 -11.98 -11.51 10.97
N PHE A 161 -11.65 -12.52 10.17
CA PHE A 161 -10.88 -12.37 8.94
C PHE A 161 -11.75 -12.05 7.71
N HIS A 162 -13.04 -11.80 7.89
CA HIS A 162 -13.89 -11.39 6.79
C HIS A 162 -13.52 -9.97 6.34
N PRO A 163 -13.30 -9.70 5.03
CA PRO A 163 -12.79 -8.42 4.54
C PRO A 163 -13.66 -7.22 4.94
N LYS A 164 -14.98 -7.41 5.02
CA LYS A 164 -15.90 -6.37 5.53
C LYS A 164 -15.71 -6.04 7.01
N VAL A 165 -15.41 -7.06 7.84
CA VAL A 165 -15.20 -6.90 9.28
C VAL A 165 -13.81 -6.31 9.53
N LEU A 166 -12.80 -6.77 8.78
CA LEU A 166 -11.43 -6.26 8.87
C LEU A 166 -11.34 -4.79 8.41
N GLY A 167 -12.07 -4.43 7.34
CA GLY A 167 -12.25 -3.04 6.93
C GLY A 167 -12.96 -2.18 7.98
N LEU A 168 -13.98 -2.71 8.65
CA LEU A 168 -14.67 -2.02 9.74
C LEU A 168 -13.75 -1.80 10.95
N ILE A 169 -12.97 -2.82 11.34
CA ILE A 169 -11.97 -2.73 12.41
C ILE A 169 -10.89 -1.69 12.05
N MET A 170 -10.43 -1.68 10.80
CA MET A 170 -9.45 -0.71 10.30
C MET A 170 -9.98 0.73 10.37
N ILE A 171 -11.22 0.98 9.93
CA ILE A 171 -11.85 2.31 10.03
C ILE A 171 -11.98 2.72 11.51
N LEU A 172 -12.37 1.79 12.38
CA LEU A 172 -12.47 2.04 13.81
C LEU A 172 -11.12 2.43 14.42
N LEU A 173 -10.04 1.73 14.05
CA LEU A 173 -8.67 2.07 14.49
C LEU A 173 -8.26 3.45 13.99
N ILE A 174 -8.51 3.78 12.72
CA ILE A 174 -8.21 5.11 12.16
C ILE A 174 -8.96 6.20 12.94
N CYS A 175 -10.24 6.00 13.26
CA CYS A 175 -11.02 6.93 14.07
C CYS A 175 -10.43 7.09 15.48
N VAL A 176 -10.05 6.01 16.15
CA VAL A 176 -9.44 6.05 17.48
C VAL A 176 -8.11 6.81 17.47
N PHE A 177 -7.23 6.53 16.51
CA PHE A 177 -5.97 7.26 16.37
C PHE A 177 -6.20 8.74 16.04
N THR A 178 -7.18 9.04 15.19
CA THR A 178 -7.54 10.42 14.86
C THR A 178 -7.98 11.19 16.10
N ILE A 179 -8.85 10.59 16.92
CA ILE A 179 -9.30 11.19 18.20
C ILE A 179 -8.11 11.33 19.15
N MET A 180 -7.28 10.30 19.31
CA MET A 180 -6.11 10.34 20.20
C MET A 180 -5.14 11.47 19.83
N LEU A 181 -4.88 11.68 18.54
CA LEU A 181 -4.01 12.76 18.07
C LEU A 181 -4.64 14.15 18.26
N LEU A 182 -5.95 14.29 18.02
CA LEU A 182 -6.67 15.54 18.28
C LEU A 182 -6.71 15.87 19.77
N THR A 183 -6.95 14.87 20.63
CA THR A 183 -6.95 15.03 22.09
C THR A 183 -5.54 15.30 22.62
N SER A 184 -4.50 14.67 22.07
CA SER A 184 -3.12 14.90 22.50
C SER A 184 -2.61 16.31 22.19
N GLN A 185 -3.08 16.97 21.12
CA GLN A 185 -2.72 18.36 20.81
C GLN A 185 -3.49 19.38 21.67
N GLY A 186 -4.58 18.98 22.33
CA GLY A 186 -5.34 19.82 23.25
C GLY A 186 -4.73 19.98 24.64
N ARG A 187 -3.64 19.24 24.95
CA ARG A 187 -2.92 19.35 26.23
C ARG A 187 -1.72 20.27 26.07
N VAL A 188 -1.99 21.57 26.05
CA VAL A 188 -0.98 22.61 26.30
C VAL A 188 -0.96 22.85 27.80
N ASP A 189 -0.07 22.14 28.49
CA ASP A 189 0.50 22.53 29.80
C ASP A 189 2.02 22.26 29.71
#